data_AF-A0A7C3J2C0-F1
#
_entry.id   AF-A0A7C3J2C0-F1
#
_cell.length_a   1.000
_cell.length_b   1.000
_cell.length_c   1.000
_cell.angle_alpha   90.00
_cell.angle_beta   90.00
_cell.angle_gamma   90.00
#
_symmetry.space_group_name_H-M   'P 1'
#
loop_
_entity.id
_entity.type
_entity.pdbx_description
1 polymer ?
#
loop_
_entity_poly.entity_id
_entity_poly.type
_entity_poly.pdbx_seq_one_letter_code
_entity_poly.pdbx_strand_id
1 'polypeptide(L)'
;MKGKREIAERASAAIILLALFATMASFLPSIFGLSPPHPDAPPFSESPEFIWTFRGIDLLIQGTIVLAATIAISSMFRESTREVPEERAPVEPADEGQFEEERL
;
A
#
# COMPACT_ATOMS: atom_id res chain seq x y z
N MET A 1 -1.28 7.54 19.68
CA MET A 1 -0.92 6.47 18.69
C MET A 1 -1.05 6.91 17.23
N LYS A 2 -1.90 7.88 16.88
CA LYS A 2 -2.12 8.37 15.50
C LYS A 2 -0.85 8.89 14.78
N GLY A 3 -0.01 9.67 15.47
CA GLY A 3 1.22 10.24 14.89
C GLY A 3 2.29 9.20 14.52
N LYS A 4 2.37 8.05 15.22
CA LYS A 4 3.34 6.99 14.87
C LYS A 4 2.97 6.27 13.56
N ARG A 5 1.67 6.15 13.26
CA ARG A 5 1.18 5.55 12.00
C ARG A 5 1.47 6.46 10.81
N GLU A 6 1.22 7.76 10.94
CA GLU A 6 1.49 8.73 9.88
C GLU A 6 2.99 8.82 9.56
N ILE A 7 3.86 8.75 10.57
CA ILE A 7 5.31 8.68 10.37
C ILE A 7 5.72 7.39 9.66
N ALA A 8 5.14 6.25 10.04
CA ALA A 8 5.43 4.96 9.40
C ALA A 8 4.97 4.93 7.94
N GLU A 9 3.79 5.49 7.64
CA GLU A 9 3.25 5.61 6.28
C GLU A 9 4.16 6.48 5.41
N ARG A 10 4.55 7.67 5.90
CA ARG A 10 5.46 8.57 5.19
C ARG A 10 6.85 7.95 4.99
N ALA A 11 7.37 7.25 6.00
CA ALA A 11 8.63 6.54 5.90
C ALA A 11 8.56 5.43 4.84
N SER A 12 7.49 4.64 4.83
CA SER A 12 7.30 3.59 3.83
C SER A 12 7.19 4.14 2.41
N ALA A 13 6.44 5.23 2.21
CA ALA A 13 6.33 5.90 0.91
C ALA A 13 7.68 6.46 0.45
N ALA A 14 8.44 7.09 1.35
CA ALA A 14 9.78 7.60 1.05
C ALA A 14 10.76 6.49 0.67
N ILE A 15 10.71 5.34 1.37
CA ILE A 15 11.55 4.17 1.05
C ILE A 15 11.18 3.61 -0.33
N ILE A 16 9.89 3.48 -0.64
CA ILE A 16 9.43 2.99 -1.94
C ILE A 16 9.86 3.94 -3.06
N LEU A 17 9.69 5.26 -2.87
CA LEU A 17 10.12 6.25 -3.85
C LEU A 17 11.63 6.24 -4.05
N LEU A 18 12.41 6.10 -2.97
CA LEU A 18 13.86 6.02 -3.04
C LEU A 18 14.31 4.74 -3.75
N ALA A 19 13.68 3.60 -3.46
CA ALA A 19 13.95 2.33 -4.14
C ALA A 19 13.62 2.43 -5.64
N LEU A 20 12.47 3.04 -5.98
CA LEU A 20 12.08 3.28 -7.37
C LEU A 20 13.09 4.18 -8.09
N PHE A 21 13.52 5.27 -7.44
CA PHE A 21 14.50 6.19 -8.00
C PHE A 21 15.87 5.55 -8.18
N ALA A 22 16.36 4.79 -7.19
CA ALA A 22 17.62 4.06 -7.26
C ALA A 22 17.60 3.01 -8.37
N THR A 23 16.48 2.30 -8.50
CA THR A 23 16.24 1.36 -9.61
C THR A 23 16.34 2.12 -10.94
N MET A 24 15.57 3.20 -11.12
CA MET A 24 15.57 3.98 -12.36
C MET A 24 16.96 4.55 -12.70
N ALA A 25 17.69 5.05 -11.70
CA ALA A 25 19.05 5.57 -11.85
C ALA A 25 20.07 4.50 -12.27
N SER A 26 19.94 3.25 -11.77
CA SER A 26 20.82 2.14 -12.18
C SER A 26 20.68 1.75 -13.65
N PHE A 27 19.55 2.10 -14.27
CA PHE A 27 19.23 1.77 -15.66
C PHE A 27 19.25 2.97 -16.62
N LEU A 28 19.43 4.19 -16.12
CA LEU A 28 19.63 5.40 -16.94
C LEU A 28 20.70 5.21 -18.03
N PRO A 29 21.87 4.56 -17.76
CA PRO A 29 22.88 4.31 -18.80
C PRO A 29 22.39 3.38 -19.92
N SER A 30 21.43 2.49 -19.63
CA SER A 30 20.85 1.58 -20.62
C SER A 30 19.73 2.22 -21.44
N ILE A 31 19.00 3.20 -20.88
CA ILE A 31 17.90 3.91 -21.55
C ILE A 31 18.46 5.01 -22.46
N PHE A 32 19.51 5.72 -22.01
CA PHE A 32 20.21 6.75 -22.78
C PHE A 32 21.43 6.22 -23.53
N GLY A 33 21.79 4.95 -23.30
CA GLY A 33 22.75 4.25 -24.13
C GLY A 33 22.16 4.05 -25.52
N LEU A 34 22.71 4.77 -26.50
CA LEU A 34 22.48 4.59 -27.94
C LEU A 34 22.99 3.21 -28.43
N SER A 35 22.68 2.12 -27.71
CA SER A 35 22.95 0.78 -28.20
C SER A 35 21.84 0.41 -29.17
N PRO A 36 22.14 0.19 -30.47
CA PRO A 36 21.16 -0.30 -31.40
C PRO A 36 20.59 -1.64 -30.89
N PRO A 37 19.30 -1.93 -31.15
CA PRO A 37 18.71 -3.21 -30.79
C PRO A 37 19.60 -4.33 -31.32
N HIS A 38 20.05 -5.22 -30.43
CA HIS A 38 20.87 -6.36 -30.83
C HIS A 38 20.02 -7.22 -31.77
N PRO A 39 20.37 -7.32 -33.07
CA PRO A 39 19.54 -8.01 -34.05
C PRO A 39 19.49 -9.53 -33.81
N ASP A 40 20.42 -10.06 -33.01
CA ASP A 40 20.59 -11.50 -32.75
C ASP A 40 20.25 -11.88 -31.30
N ALA A 41 19.17 -11.33 -30.73
CA ALA A 41 18.68 -11.83 -29.44
C ALA A 41 18.30 -13.32 -29.59
N PRO A 42 18.94 -14.25 -28.87
CA PRO A 42 18.63 -15.67 -29.00
C PRO A 42 17.18 -15.93 -28.58
N PRO A 43 16.53 -16.97 -29.10
CA PRO A 43 15.21 -17.35 -28.64
C PRO A 43 15.24 -17.61 -27.12
N PHE A 44 14.13 -17.30 -26.44
CA PHE A 44 14.04 -17.42 -24.97
C PHE A 44 14.41 -18.82 -24.45
N SER A 45 14.20 -19.86 -25.26
CA SER A 45 14.59 -21.24 -24.96
C SER A 45 16.10 -21.44 -24.80
N GLU A 46 16.91 -20.60 -25.41
CA GLU A 46 18.37 -20.69 -25.42
C GLU A 46 19.03 -19.74 -24.42
N SER A 47 18.35 -18.64 -24.06
CA SER A 47 18.84 -17.68 -23.06
C SER A 47 17.69 -17.13 -22.19
N PRO A 48 17.19 -17.90 -21.21
CA PRO A 48 16.11 -17.46 -20.34
C PRO A 48 16.50 -16.24 -19.47
N GLU A 49 17.79 -16.08 -19.18
CA GLU A 49 18.35 -14.92 -18.49
C GLU A 49 18.20 -13.61 -19.28
N PHE A 50 18.01 -13.67 -20.61
CA PHE A 50 17.84 -12.49 -21.47
C PHE A 50 16.72 -11.57 -20.97
N ILE A 51 15.63 -12.15 -20.48
CA ILE A 51 14.51 -11.37 -19.94
C ILE A 51 14.94 -10.58 -18.72
N TRP A 52 15.71 -11.17 -17.80
CA TRP A 52 16.18 -10.46 -16.61
C TRP A 52 17.26 -9.42 -16.95
N THR A 53 18.14 -9.72 -17.90
CA THR A 53 19.25 -8.83 -18.29
C THR A 53 18.80 -7.62 -19.11
N PHE A 54 17.85 -7.79 -20.04
CA PHE A 54 17.44 -6.74 -20.97
C PHE A 54 16.02 -6.20 -20.75
N ARG A 55 15.15 -6.99 -20.11
CA ARG A 55 13.73 -6.65 -19.84
C ARG A 55 13.39 -6.64 -18.35
N GLY A 56 14.37 -6.79 -17.45
CA GLY A 56 14.12 -6.95 -16.01
C GLY A 56 13.40 -5.75 -15.40
N ILE A 57 13.71 -4.54 -15.88
CA ILE A 57 13.04 -3.30 -15.46
C ILE A 57 11.58 -3.29 -15.90
N ASP A 58 11.33 -3.65 -17.16
CA ASP A 58 10.00 -3.67 -17.73
C ASP A 58 9.11 -4.66 -16.98
N LEU A 59 9.65 -5.84 -16.64
CA LEU A 59 8.98 -6.80 -15.77
C LEU A 59 8.74 -6.27 -14.35
N LEU A 60 9.71 -5.57 -13.76
CA LEU A 60 9.57 -5.00 -12.42
C LEU A 60 8.48 -3.90 -12.38
N ILE A 61 8.46 -3.04 -13.40
CA ILE A 61 7.44 -1.99 -13.56
C ILE A 61 6.08 -2.66 -13.77
N GLN A 62 5.97 -3.61 -14.69
CA GLN A 62 4.71 -4.34 -14.94
C GLN A 62 4.22 -5.06 -13.68
N GLY A 63 5.11 -5.75 -12.96
CA GLY A 63 4.78 -6.39 -11.69
C GLY A 63 4.30 -5.40 -10.63
N THR A 64 4.92 -4.24 -10.55
CA THR A 64 4.50 -3.15 -9.64
C THR A 64 3.12 -2.61 -10.00
N ILE A 65 2.84 -2.43 -11.29
CA ILE A 65 1.52 -1.99 -11.78
C ILE A 65 0.45 -3.02 -11.40
N VAL A 66 0.71 -4.32 -11.61
CA VAL A 66 -0.22 -5.40 -11.23
C VAL A 66 -0.45 -5.43 -9.72
N LEU A 67 0.61 -5.27 -8.92
CA LEU A 67 0.50 -5.21 -7.47
C LEU A 67 -0.32 -3.99 -7.01
N ALA A 68 -0.05 -2.82 -7.57
CA ALA A 68 -0.78 -1.59 -7.27
C ALA A 68 -2.26 -1.72 -7.63
N ALA A 69 -2.58 -2.29 -8.81
CA ALA A 69 -3.95 -2.56 -9.22
C ALA A 69 -4.65 -3.52 -8.25
N THR A 70 -3.96 -4.58 -7.82
CA THR A 70 -4.49 -5.55 -6.84
C THR A 70 -4.80 -4.89 -5.50
N ILE A 71 -3.90 -4.04 -5.00
CA ILE A 71 -4.10 -3.28 -3.75
C ILE A 71 -5.27 -2.30 -3.91
N ALA A 72 -5.36 -1.58 -5.02
CA ALA A 72 -6.44 -0.65 -5.29
C ALA A 72 -7.80 -1.38 -5.29
N ILE A 73 -7.91 -2.49 -6.03
CA ILE A 73 -9.11 -3.32 -6.05
C ILE A 73 -9.44 -3.84 -4.65
N SER A 74 -8.46 -4.41 -3.94
CA SER A 74 -8.64 -4.90 -2.56
C SER A 74 -9.12 -3.81 -1.60
N SER A 75 -8.65 -2.57 -1.78
CA SER A 75 -9.09 -1.42 -0.98
C SER A 75 -10.54 -1.03 -1.23
N MET A 76 -11.05 -1.23 -2.46
CA MET A 76 -12.46 -0.99 -2.78
C MET A 76 -13.39 -2.00 -2.09
N PHE A 77 -12.90 -3.22 -1.87
CA PHE A 77 -13.63 -4.27 -1.15
C PHE A 77 -13.46 -4.23 0.37
N ARG A 78 -12.63 -3.33 0.90
CA ARG A 78 -12.66 -2.99 2.34
C ARG A 78 -13.90 -2.15 2.63
N GLU A 79 -15.06 -2.79 2.54
CA GLU A 79 -16.30 -2.34 3.17
C GLU A 79 -15.99 -2.04 4.63
N SER A 80 -16.46 -0.88 5.06
CA SER A 80 -16.26 -0.31 6.38
C SER A 80 -16.51 -1.33 7.50
N THR A 81 -15.48 -1.68 8.26
CA THR A 81 -15.68 -1.88 9.71
C THR A 81 -15.99 -0.51 10.31
N ARG A 82 -17.13 0.06 9.91
CA ARG A 82 -17.75 1.19 10.56
C ARG A 82 -18.17 0.65 11.91
N GLU A 83 -17.51 1.15 12.93
CA GLU A 83 -17.97 1.28 14.31
C GLU A 83 -19.32 0.60 14.53
N VAL A 84 -19.32 -0.56 15.20
CA VAL A 84 -20.49 -0.91 16.01
C VAL A 84 -20.65 0.29 16.94
N PRO A 85 -21.71 1.10 16.81
CA PRO A 85 -21.96 2.13 17.80
C PRO A 85 -22.11 1.34 19.10
N GLU A 86 -21.25 1.59 20.09
CA GLU A 86 -21.55 1.17 21.45
C GLU A 86 -22.96 1.68 21.72
N GLU A 87 -23.89 0.73 21.74
CA GLU A 87 -25.25 0.88 22.19
C GLU A 87 -25.17 1.69 23.46
N ARG A 88 -25.66 2.94 23.42
CA ARG A 88 -25.74 3.78 24.61
C ARG A 88 -26.38 2.93 25.68
N ALA A 89 -25.58 2.54 26.69
CA ALA A 89 -26.10 1.91 27.88
C ALA A 89 -27.31 2.74 28.33
N PRO A 90 -28.48 2.13 28.59
CA PRO A 90 -29.64 2.86 29.05
C PRO A 90 -29.19 3.67 30.26
N VAL A 91 -29.33 5.00 30.18
CA VAL A 91 -29.16 5.85 31.34
C VAL A 91 -30.30 5.46 32.28
N GLU A 92 -29.97 4.62 33.26
CA GLU A 92 -30.84 4.33 34.38
C GLU A 92 -31.13 5.70 35.03
N PRO A 93 -32.38 6.18 35.05
CA PRO A 93 -32.67 7.42 35.73
C PRO A 93 -32.28 7.23 37.19
N ALA A 94 -31.40 8.12 37.67
CA ALA A 94 -31.08 8.20 39.08
C ALA A 94 -32.39 8.26 39.87
N ASP A 95 -32.56 7.33 40.80
CA ASP A 95 -33.61 7.31 41.81
C ASP A 95 -33.42 8.52 42.73
N GLU A 96 -33.77 9.70 42.22
CA GLU A 96 -33.96 10.92 42.99
C GLU A 96 -35.43 10.95 43.44
N GLY A 97 -35.75 10.17 44.48
CA GLY A 97 -37.10 10.12 45.00
C GLY A 97 -37.28 9.60 46.43
N GLN A 98 -36.25 9.04 47.07
CA GLN A 98 -36.34 8.59 48.47
C GLN A 98 -35.88 9.66 49.48
N PHE A 99 -36.44 10.87 49.43
CA PHE A 99 -36.18 11.89 50.46
C PHE A 99 -37.38 12.82 50.71
N GLU A 100 -38.64 12.37 50.75
CA GLU A 100 -39.74 13.24 51.24
C GLU A 100 -40.92 12.51 51.91
N GLU A 101 -40.72 11.40 52.63
CA GLU A 101 -41.83 10.78 53.39
C GLU A 101 -41.47 10.30 54.80
N GLU A 102 -40.58 11.02 55.51
CA GLU A 102 -40.34 10.80 56.95
C GLU A 102 -40.69 12.01 57.83
N ARG A 103 -41.55 12.91 57.32
CA ARG A 103 -42.19 13.96 58.12
C ARG A 103 -43.69 14.04 57.87
N LEU A 104 -44.44 13.05 58.34
CA LEU A 104 -45.81 13.25 58.83
C LEU A 104 -46.09 12.26 59.96
#